data_AF-A0AAW0GWZ7-F1
#
_entry.id   AF-A0AAW0GWZ7-F1
#
_cell.length_a   1.000
_cell.length_b   1.000
_cell.length_c   1.000
_cell.angle_alpha   90.00
_cell.angle_beta   90.00
_cell.angle_gamma   90.00
#
_symmetry.space_group_name_H-M   'P 1'
#
loop_
_entity.id
_entity.type
_entity.pdbx_description
1 polymer ?
#
loop_
_entity_poly.entity_id
_entity_poly.type
_entity_poly.pdbx_seq_one_letter_code
_entity_poly.pdbx_strand_id
1 'polypeptide(L)'
;MFLTQQHIAIAKIENGDVSLVVVNIQSSPHDITSLNDVEPECEFLFPDLSPGYRVADVMFRSDPGPEWTPNPKLQVPFHISRKERLFIITVSVQSLGLGHVQTYAVFVPTSTLLRAMDSFAGAIEWTNGVLPVLDFRAPAPSFSDVWVCYVHGMSFASFLRGNRVNHRLFVLDFNQLAIRKAELEGRSKDTWQLLTNPTIIAHNAYSIFAETVETALPLRFRAHEVKWDPDFDPLTVMISEDAIILVERTTPSSLRRYRILTF
;
A
#
# COMPACT_ATOMS: atom_id res chain seq x y z
N MET A 1 2.72 6.97 -11.60
CA MET A 1 3.71 6.08 -10.95
C MET A 1 4.28 5.15 -11.99
N PHE A 2 5.60 4.97 -12.09
CA PHE A 2 6.14 4.04 -13.08
C PHE A 2 5.97 2.57 -12.64
N LEU A 3 5.30 1.77 -13.46
CA LEU A 3 5.24 0.31 -13.31
C LEU A 3 6.50 -0.34 -13.90
N THR A 4 6.90 0.13 -15.08
CA THR A 4 8.13 -0.26 -15.79
C THR A 4 8.78 1.00 -16.36
N GLN A 5 9.80 0.86 -17.21
CA GLN A 5 10.40 1.99 -17.92
C GLN A 5 9.47 2.62 -18.97
N GLN A 6 8.50 1.86 -19.47
CA GLN A 6 7.60 2.28 -20.55
C GLN A 6 6.19 2.57 -20.04
N HIS A 7 5.81 1.98 -18.92
CA HIS A 7 4.44 2.02 -18.41
C HIS A 7 4.35 2.89 -17.17
N ILE A 8 3.45 3.87 -17.21
CA ILE A 8 3.00 4.61 -16.04
C ILE A 8 1.58 4.18 -15.68
N ALA A 9 1.34 4.04 -14.39
CA ALA A 9 0.02 3.84 -13.84
C ALA A 9 -0.41 5.08 -13.06
N ILE A 10 -1.63 5.52 -13.32
CA ILE A 10 -2.23 6.77 -12.82
C ILE A 10 -3.56 6.41 -12.17
N ALA A 11 -3.74 6.81 -10.91
CA ALA A 11 -5.05 6.71 -10.28
C ALA A 11 -5.99 7.76 -10.89
N LYS A 12 -7.16 7.32 -11.34
CA LYS A 12 -8.21 8.16 -11.91
C LYS A 12 -9.44 8.06 -11.01
N ILE A 13 -10.10 9.19 -10.78
CA ILE A 13 -11.41 9.26 -10.14
C ILE A 13 -12.35 9.90 -11.16
N GLU A 14 -13.38 9.18 -11.57
CA GLU A 14 -14.37 9.67 -12.54
C GLU A 14 -15.76 9.28 -12.08
N ASN A 15 -16.67 10.26 -11.95
CA ASN A 15 -18.05 10.05 -11.48
C ASN A 15 -18.20 9.32 -10.12
N GLY A 16 -17.12 9.27 -9.32
CA GLY A 16 -17.09 8.57 -8.03
C GLY A 16 -16.42 7.19 -8.10
N ASP A 17 -16.20 6.67 -9.31
CA ASP A 17 -15.51 5.43 -9.56
C ASP A 17 -14.00 5.65 -9.54
N VAL A 18 -13.26 4.64 -9.10
CA VAL A 18 -11.80 4.65 -9.06
C VAL A 18 -11.27 3.66 -10.05
N SER A 19 -10.27 4.07 -10.82
CA SER A 19 -9.51 3.15 -11.64
C SER A 19 -8.02 3.44 -11.56
N LEU A 20 -7.22 2.43 -11.87
CA LEU A 20 -5.80 2.58 -12.13
C LEU A 20 -5.56 2.43 -13.64
N VAL A 21 -5.33 3.55 -14.30
CA VAL A 21 -5.12 3.63 -15.74
C VAL A 21 -3.64 3.42 -16.04
N VAL A 22 -3.32 2.46 -16.91
CA VAL A 22 -1.96 2.21 -17.37
C VAL A 22 -1.78 2.74 -18.78
N VAL A 23 -0.76 3.57 -18.95
CA VAL A 23 -0.40 4.21 -20.20
C VAL A 23 1.03 3.82 -20.57
N ASN A 24 1.22 3.42 -21.82
CA ASN A 24 2.53 3.26 -22.42
C ASN A 24 3.02 4.62 -22.94
N ILE A 25 4.08 5.13 -22.32
CA ILE A 25 4.66 6.44 -22.63
C ILE A 25 5.28 6.45 -24.04
N GLN A 26 5.74 5.30 -24.54
CA GLN A 26 6.38 5.23 -25.86
C GLN A 26 5.38 5.30 -27.01
N SER A 27 4.14 4.86 -26.80
CA SER A 27 3.05 4.96 -27.78
C SER A 27 2.21 6.23 -27.59
N SER A 28 2.41 6.97 -26.50
CA SER A 28 1.66 8.19 -26.20
C SER A 28 2.09 9.37 -27.07
N PRO A 29 1.20 10.33 -27.36
CA PRO A 29 1.56 11.58 -28.03
C PRO A 29 2.70 12.31 -27.28
N HIS A 30 3.56 13.02 -28.03
CA HIS A 30 4.65 13.82 -27.44
C HIS A 30 4.18 15.15 -26.86
N ASP A 31 2.95 15.58 -27.19
CA ASP A 31 2.36 16.81 -26.70
C ASP A 31 1.65 16.62 -25.35
N ILE A 32 1.52 17.70 -24.59
CA ILE A 32 0.75 17.70 -23.34
C ILE A 32 -0.70 17.35 -23.67
N THR A 33 -1.12 16.17 -23.21
CA THR A 33 -2.43 15.58 -23.54
C THR A 33 -3.20 15.33 -22.25
N SER A 34 -4.51 15.57 -22.26
CA SER A 34 -5.37 15.21 -21.13
C SER A 34 -5.38 13.69 -20.96
N LEU A 35 -5.43 13.19 -19.72
CA LEU A 35 -5.53 11.74 -19.47
C LEU A 35 -6.76 11.13 -20.16
N ASN A 36 -7.84 11.89 -20.31
CA ASN A 36 -9.06 11.44 -20.97
C ASN A 36 -8.92 11.29 -22.49
N ASP A 37 -7.89 11.91 -23.09
CA ASP A 37 -7.61 11.84 -24.53
C ASP A 37 -6.54 10.78 -24.85
N VAL A 38 -5.98 10.12 -23.84
CA VAL A 38 -4.98 9.06 -24.00
C VAL A 38 -5.66 7.70 -23.95
N GLU A 39 -5.48 6.89 -24.99
CA GLU A 39 -5.96 5.52 -25.00
C GLU A 39 -5.14 4.67 -24.01
N PRO A 40 -5.78 4.10 -22.98
CA PRO A 40 -5.06 3.30 -22.00
C PRO A 40 -4.73 1.92 -22.56
N GLU A 41 -3.58 1.38 -22.20
CA GLU A 41 -3.22 0.00 -22.55
C GLU A 41 -4.03 -1.00 -21.72
N CYS A 42 -4.22 -0.68 -20.44
CA CYS A 42 -5.19 -1.34 -19.60
C CYS A 42 -5.71 -0.39 -18.50
N GLU A 43 -6.85 -0.75 -17.93
CA GLU A 43 -7.47 -0.02 -16.85
C GLU A 43 -7.94 -0.99 -15.77
N PHE A 44 -7.45 -0.85 -14.54
CA PHE A 44 -7.91 -1.67 -13.42
C PHE A 44 -9.04 -0.96 -12.68
N LEU A 45 -10.26 -1.47 -12.81
CA LEU A 45 -11.46 -0.89 -12.24
C LEU A 45 -11.64 -1.32 -10.78
N PHE A 46 -11.66 -0.39 -9.83
CA PHE A 46 -11.92 -0.71 -8.43
C PHE A 46 -13.34 -1.25 -8.21
N PRO A 47 -13.59 -1.99 -7.12
CA PRO A 47 -14.93 -2.39 -6.75
C PRO A 47 -15.81 -1.17 -6.48
N ASP A 48 -17.06 -1.24 -6.94
CA ASP A 48 -18.06 -0.20 -6.74
C ASP A 48 -18.27 0.13 -5.26
N LEU A 49 -18.48 1.40 -4.96
CA LEU A 49 -18.80 1.84 -3.61
C LEU A 49 -20.29 1.62 -3.29
N SER A 50 -20.57 1.29 -2.03
CA SER A 50 -21.92 1.25 -1.47
C SER A 50 -22.61 2.61 -1.65
N PRO A 51 -23.93 2.63 -1.89
CA PRO A 51 -24.70 3.87 -1.87
C PRO A 51 -24.48 4.64 -0.56
N GLY A 52 -24.26 5.96 -0.66
CA GLY A 52 -23.98 6.80 0.50
C GLY A 52 -22.49 7.03 0.80
N TYR A 53 -21.60 6.48 -0.02
CA TYR A 53 -20.17 6.77 0.02
C TYR A 53 -19.71 7.45 -1.27
N ARG A 54 -18.61 8.20 -1.18
CA ARG A 54 -17.90 8.75 -2.34
C ARG A 54 -16.40 8.71 -2.11
N VAL A 55 -15.62 8.59 -3.16
CA VAL A 55 -14.17 8.74 -3.07
C VAL A 55 -13.82 10.21 -2.88
N ALA A 56 -13.04 10.47 -1.84
CA ALA A 56 -12.51 11.79 -1.51
C ALA A 56 -11.09 11.99 -2.08
N ASP A 57 -10.27 10.94 -2.04
CA ASP A 57 -8.90 10.98 -2.54
C ASP A 57 -8.40 9.56 -2.87
N VAL A 58 -7.48 9.47 -3.83
CA VAL A 58 -6.77 8.23 -4.17
C VAL A 58 -5.29 8.53 -4.35
N MET A 59 -4.47 7.81 -3.60
CA MET A 59 -3.03 7.93 -3.65
C MET A 59 -2.42 6.59 -4.07
N PHE A 60 -1.65 6.59 -5.15
CA PHE A 60 -0.91 5.42 -5.61
C PHE A 60 0.58 5.62 -5.34
N ARG A 61 1.24 4.68 -4.66
CA ARG A 61 2.66 4.76 -4.26
C ARG A 61 3.39 3.43 -4.36
N SER A 62 4.71 3.49 -4.56
CA SER A 62 5.66 2.40 -4.40
C SER A 62 7.00 3.03 -4.05
N ASP A 63 7.72 2.43 -3.10
CA ASP A 63 9.07 2.84 -2.72
C ASP A 63 9.98 1.62 -2.54
N PRO A 64 11.22 1.65 -3.05
CA PRO A 64 11.78 2.71 -3.88
C PRO A 64 11.16 2.72 -5.30
N GLY A 65 11.34 3.83 -6.01
CA GLY A 65 10.90 3.96 -7.40
C GLY A 65 11.58 2.91 -8.33
N PRO A 66 11.02 2.63 -9.52
CA PRO A 66 11.49 1.53 -10.38
C PRO A 66 12.94 1.65 -10.83
N GLU A 67 13.41 2.89 -11.03
CA GLU A 67 14.78 3.17 -11.46
C GLU A 67 15.74 3.42 -10.29
N TRP A 68 15.27 3.24 -9.05
CA TRP A 68 16.17 3.35 -7.92
C TRP A 68 17.22 2.24 -7.97
N THR A 69 18.46 2.66 -7.82
CA THR A 69 19.61 1.78 -7.62
C THR A 69 20.39 2.34 -6.43
N PRO A 70 20.92 1.48 -5.55
CA PRO A 70 21.78 1.95 -4.48
C PRO A 70 23.00 2.67 -5.08
N ASN A 71 23.57 3.61 -4.31
CA ASN A 71 24.79 4.28 -4.72
C ASN A 71 25.89 3.21 -4.97
N PRO A 72 26.49 3.13 -6.17
CA PRO A 72 27.49 2.11 -6.49
C PRO A 72 28.69 2.12 -5.53
N LYS A 73 28.97 3.25 -4.89
CA LYS A 73 30.06 3.40 -3.90
C LYS A 73 29.78 2.70 -2.57
N LEU A 74 28.51 2.44 -2.23
CA LEU A 74 28.15 1.79 -0.96
C LEU A 74 28.42 0.29 -0.96
N GLN A 75 28.74 -0.31 -2.12
CA GLN A 75 29.05 -1.74 -2.28
C GLN A 75 28.05 -2.66 -1.55
N VAL A 76 26.76 -2.28 -1.55
CA VAL A 76 25.73 -3.11 -0.93
C VAL A 76 25.61 -4.42 -1.71
N PRO A 77 25.69 -5.59 -1.04
CA PRO A 77 25.71 -6.87 -1.73
C PRO A 77 24.36 -7.23 -2.36
N PHE A 78 23.28 -6.62 -1.87
CA PHE A 78 21.92 -6.87 -2.31
C PHE A 78 21.14 -5.56 -2.42
N HIS A 79 20.13 -5.54 -3.29
CA HIS A 79 19.16 -4.46 -3.38
C HIS A 79 17.81 -5.04 -3.83
N ILE A 80 16.74 -4.27 -3.62
CA ILE A 80 15.39 -4.67 -4.01
C ILE A 80 15.33 -4.92 -5.51
N SER A 81 14.91 -6.13 -5.89
CA SER A 81 14.61 -6.45 -7.29
C SER A 81 13.45 -5.60 -7.77
N ARG A 82 13.55 -5.05 -8.99
CA ARG A 82 12.47 -4.28 -9.64
C ARG A 82 11.15 -5.06 -9.75
N LYS A 83 11.23 -6.39 -9.75
CA LYS A 83 10.09 -7.31 -9.81
C LYS A 83 9.45 -7.56 -8.44
N GLU A 84 10.17 -7.30 -7.36
CA GLU A 84 9.77 -7.53 -5.97
C GLU A 84 9.46 -6.20 -5.29
N ARG A 85 8.57 -5.42 -5.90
CA ARG A 85 8.07 -4.16 -5.35
C ARG A 85 6.59 -4.27 -5.05
N LEU A 86 6.21 -3.65 -3.94
CA LEU A 86 4.84 -3.51 -3.49
C LEU A 86 4.30 -2.13 -3.84
N PHE A 87 3.21 -2.10 -4.59
CA PHE A 87 2.42 -0.90 -4.75
C PHE A 87 1.39 -0.80 -3.62
N ILE A 88 1.14 0.42 -3.18
CA ILE A 88 0.10 0.75 -2.21
C ILE A 88 -0.84 1.74 -2.85
N ILE A 89 -2.11 1.37 -2.91
CA ILE A 89 -3.19 2.27 -3.33
C ILE A 89 -4.00 2.61 -2.10
N THR A 90 -3.87 3.85 -1.65
CA THR A 90 -4.63 4.39 -0.54
C THR A 90 -5.87 5.06 -1.10
N VAL A 91 -7.06 4.57 -0.74
CA VAL A 91 -8.35 5.16 -1.12
C VAL A 91 -8.99 5.75 0.12
N SER A 92 -9.26 7.05 0.09
CA SER A 92 -10.03 7.75 1.12
C SER A 92 -11.46 7.90 0.66
N VAL A 93 -12.39 7.35 1.43
CA VAL A 93 -13.82 7.31 1.15
C VAL A 93 -14.57 8.12 2.20
N GLN A 94 -15.43 9.04 1.77
CA GLN A 94 -16.27 9.85 2.66
C GLN A 94 -17.70 9.32 2.68
N SER A 95 -18.25 9.12 3.89
CA SER A 95 -19.68 8.87 4.08
C SER A 95 -20.48 10.17 3.89
N LEU A 96 -21.47 10.15 2.99
CA LEU A 96 -22.33 11.29 2.69
C LEU A 96 -23.25 11.68 3.87
N GLY A 97 -23.62 10.71 4.72
CA GLY A 97 -24.51 10.95 5.86
C GLY A 97 -23.80 11.43 7.12
N LEU A 98 -22.62 10.86 7.41
CA LEU A 98 -21.91 11.10 8.68
C LEU A 98 -20.71 12.05 8.54
N GLY A 99 -20.29 12.36 7.31
CA GLY A 99 -19.10 13.18 7.05
C GLY A 99 -17.78 12.53 7.43
N HIS A 100 -17.79 11.31 7.99
CA HIS A 100 -16.58 10.56 8.32
C HIS A 100 -15.83 10.13 7.06
N VAL A 101 -14.51 10.32 7.09
CA VAL A 101 -13.58 9.79 6.08
C VAL A 101 -12.97 8.51 6.61
N GLN A 102 -13.05 7.45 5.83
CA GLN A 102 -12.39 6.17 6.06
C GLN A 102 -11.30 6.00 5.00
N THR A 103 -10.19 5.40 5.38
CA THR A 103 -9.06 5.20 4.47
C THR A 103 -8.70 3.72 4.42
N TYR A 104 -8.49 3.23 3.21
CA TYR A 104 -8.17 1.85 2.91
C TYR A 104 -6.86 1.81 2.14
N ALA A 105 -5.98 0.88 2.49
CA ALA A 105 -4.76 0.63 1.73
C ALA A 105 -4.87 -0.71 1.03
N VAL A 106 -4.71 -0.70 -0.28
CA VAL A 106 -4.67 -1.88 -1.15
C VAL A 106 -3.22 -2.15 -1.51
N PHE A 107 -2.76 -3.37 -1.27
CA PHE A 107 -1.37 -3.76 -1.48
C PHE A 107 -1.27 -4.65 -2.71
N VAL A 108 -0.51 -4.24 -3.71
CA VAL A 108 -0.44 -4.95 -5.00
C VAL A 108 1.01 -5.22 -5.37
N PRO A 109 1.44 -6.50 -5.40
CA PRO A 109 2.74 -6.84 -5.95
C PRO A 109 2.86 -6.39 -7.41
N THR A 110 4.03 -5.90 -7.80
CA THR A 110 4.31 -5.50 -9.19
C THR A 110 4.04 -6.63 -10.18
N SER A 111 4.44 -7.86 -9.82
CA SER A 111 4.22 -9.05 -10.64
C SER A 111 2.73 -9.32 -10.91
N THR A 112 1.83 -8.94 -10.00
CA THR A 112 0.39 -9.08 -10.20
C THR A 112 -0.12 -8.15 -11.29
N LEU A 113 0.24 -6.86 -11.24
CA LEU A 113 -0.17 -5.88 -12.26
C LEU A 113 0.39 -6.26 -13.64
N LEU A 114 1.67 -6.60 -13.72
CA LEU A 114 2.32 -6.97 -14.98
C LEU A 114 1.70 -8.23 -15.58
N ARG A 115 1.46 -9.28 -14.77
CA ARG A 115 0.81 -10.49 -15.25
C ARG A 115 -0.61 -10.21 -15.75
N ALA A 116 -1.35 -9.31 -15.09
CA ALA A 116 -2.69 -8.94 -15.53
C ALA A 116 -2.66 -8.16 -16.86
N MET A 117 -1.71 -7.24 -17.03
CA MET A 117 -1.45 -6.56 -18.31
C MET A 117 -1.12 -7.55 -19.42
N ASP A 118 -0.30 -8.56 -19.14
CA ASP A 118 0.09 -9.57 -20.13
C ASP A 118 -1.08 -10.51 -20.51
N SER A 119 -2.07 -10.66 -19.63
CA SER A 119 -3.18 -11.62 -19.79
C SER A 119 -4.46 -11.01 -20.33
N PHE A 120 -4.66 -9.70 -20.15
CA PHE A 120 -5.91 -9.01 -20.45
C PHE A 120 -5.64 -7.70 -21.17
N ALA A 121 -6.47 -7.38 -22.16
CA ALA A 121 -6.47 -6.08 -22.83
C ALA A 121 -7.70 -5.27 -22.39
N GLY A 122 -7.53 -3.96 -22.22
CA GLY A 122 -8.62 -3.05 -21.86
C GLY A 122 -8.93 -3.02 -20.35
N ALA A 123 -10.22 -2.98 -20.02
CA ALA A 123 -10.69 -2.86 -18.65
C ALA A 123 -10.64 -4.21 -17.90
N ILE A 124 -10.05 -4.19 -16.71
CA ILE A 124 -9.83 -5.35 -15.83
C ILE A 124 -10.53 -5.03 -14.51
N GLU A 125 -11.60 -5.76 -14.22
CA GLU A 125 -12.26 -5.65 -12.92
C GLU A 125 -11.32 -6.14 -11.81
N TRP A 126 -11.27 -5.38 -10.70
CA TRP A 126 -10.48 -5.76 -9.53
C TRP A 126 -11.03 -7.02 -8.85
N THR A 127 -12.33 -7.24 -8.97
CA THR A 127 -13.05 -8.39 -8.46
C THR A 127 -12.57 -9.68 -9.15
N ASN A 128 -12.87 -10.85 -8.59
CA ASN A 128 -12.44 -12.17 -9.09
C ASN A 128 -10.98 -12.58 -8.79
N GLY A 129 -10.35 -11.98 -7.77
CA GLY A 129 -9.04 -12.42 -7.28
C GLY A 129 -7.86 -12.12 -8.22
N VAL A 130 -8.08 -11.34 -9.29
CA VAL A 130 -7.04 -10.91 -10.23
C VAL A 130 -6.03 -10.03 -9.52
N LEU A 131 -6.52 -9.06 -8.73
CA LEU A 131 -5.70 -8.16 -7.95
C LEU A 131 -5.98 -8.36 -6.45
N PRO A 132 -5.03 -8.90 -5.70
CA PRO A 132 -5.28 -9.21 -4.32
C PRO A 132 -5.25 -7.90 -3.51
N VAL A 133 -6.39 -7.57 -2.90
CA VAL A 133 -6.57 -6.57 -1.85
C VAL A 133 -6.17 -7.13 -0.48
N LEU A 134 -5.70 -6.29 0.43
CA LEU A 134 -5.72 -6.61 1.85
C LEU A 134 -6.45 -5.44 2.51
N ASP A 135 -7.58 -5.71 3.18
CA ASP A 135 -8.31 -4.66 3.89
C ASP A 135 -7.54 -4.26 5.14
N PHE A 136 -6.75 -3.20 5.02
CA PHE A 136 -6.09 -2.59 6.17
C PHE A 136 -6.85 -1.35 6.63
N ARG A 137 -7.94 -1.58 7.38
CA ARG A 137 -8.64 -0.53 8.13
C ARG A 137 -7.80 -0.13 9.35
N ALA A 138 -6.78 0.70 9.15
CA ALA A 138 -6.27 1.46 10.26
C ALA A 138 -7.27 2.59 10.60
N PRO A 139 -7.53 2.89 11.88
CA PRO A 139 -8.26 4.10 12.25
C PRO A 139 -7.41 5.29 11.79
N ALA A 140 -7.76 5.84 10.63
CA ALA A 140 -7.04 6.90 9.93
C ALA A 140 -5.52 6.69 9.95
N PRO A 141 -4.95 5.79 9.12
CA PRO A 141 -3.52 5.87 8.87
C PRO A 141 -3.27 7.28 8.35
N SER A 142 -2.66 8.12 9.18
CA SER A 142 -2.09 9.37 8.71
C SER A 142 -0.85 8.98 7.93
N PHE A 143 -1.06 8.40 6.74
CA PHE A 143 0.00 8.23 5.77
C PHE A 143 0.55 9.64 5.57
N SER A 144 1.79 9.85 5.97
CA SER A 144 2.35 11.16 5.80
C SER A 144 2.45 11.40 4.30
N ASP A 145 1.73 12.41 3.80
CA ASP A 145 1.89 12.83 2.40
C ASP A 145 3.34 13.24 2.10
N VAL A 146 4.07 13.62 3.14
CA VAL A 146 5.44 14.15 3.13
C VAL A 146 6.51 13.06 3.24
N TRP A 147 6.28 11.97 3.97
CA TRP A 147 7.30 10.94 4.22
C TRP A 147 7.04 9.68 3.40
N VAL A 148 8.00 9.35 2.52
CA VAL A 148 7.82 8.43 1.39
C VAL A 148 8.24 6.98 1.64
N CYS A 149 8.89 6.65 2.78
CA CYS A 149 9.58 5.36 2.95
C CYS A 149 8.88 4.40 3.93
N TYR A 150 7.55 4.38 4.03
CA TYR A 150 6.84 3.34 4.80
C TYR A 150 6.71 2.01 4.03
N VAL A 151 7.30 1.94 2.83
CA VAL A 151 7.44 0.75 2.00
C VAL A 151 8.92 0.54 1.70
N HIS A 152 9.36 -0.71 1.76
CA HIS A 152 10.68 -1.11 1.30
C HIS A 152 10.58 -2.49 0.63
N GLY A 153 10.56 -2.49 -0.70
CA GLY A 153 10.44 -3.71 -1.50
C GLY A 153 9.06 -4.34 -1.33
N MET A 154 9.01 -5.52 -0.71
CA MET A 154 7.77 -6.25 -0.40
C MET A 154 7.28 -6.04 1.03
N SER A 155 7.89 -5.12 1.78
CA SER A 155 7.53 -4.83 3.18
C SER A 155 6.87 -3.47 3.32
N PHE A 156 5.95 -3.37 4.26
CA PHE A 156 5.23 -2.16 4.63
C PHE A 156 5.22 -2.00 6.15
N ALA A 157 5.40 -0.78 6.65
CA ALA A 157 5.30 -0.46 8.06
C ALA A 157 4.25 0.63 8.31
N SER A 158 3.44 0.47 9.36
CA SER A 158 2.49 1.51 9.78
C SER A 158 2.19 1.45 11.27
N PHE A 159 1.62 2.53 11.80
CA PHE A 159 1.08 2.55 13.15
C PHE A 159 -0.42 2.27 13.13
N LEU A 160 -0.88 1.41 14.02
CA LEU A 160 -2.27 1.43 14.45
C LEU A 160 -2.39 2.46 15.57
N ARG A 161 -3.04 3.58 15.27
CA ARG A 161 -3.34 4.61 16.28
C ARG A 161 -4.45 4.07 17.19
N GLY A 162 -4.04 3.59 18.36
CA GLY A 162 -4.95 3.28 19.46
C GLY A 162 -5.31 4.54 20.25
N ASN A 163 -5.53 4.38 21.56
CA ASN A 163 -5.48 5.52 22.48
C ASN A 163 -4.04 6.07 22.56
N ARG A 164 -3.86 7.31 23.05
CA ARG A 164 -2.56 8.02 23.11
C ARG A 164 -1.40 7.24 23.75
N VAL A 165 -1.69 6.16 24.47
CA VAL A 165 -0.70 5.38 25.23
C VAL A 165 -0.33 4.08 24.53
N ASN A 166 -1.17 3.56 23.63
CA ASN A 166 -1.02 2.23 23.04
C ASN A 166 -0.91 2.28 21.50
N HIS A 167 0.06 3.02 20.95
CA HIS A 167 0.35 2.87 19.53
C HIS A 167 1.16 1.59 19.30
N ARG A 168 0.66 0.76 18.40
CA ARG A 168 1.33 -0.45 17.95
C ARG A 168 1.88 -0.21 16.56
N LEU A 169 3.15 -0.56 16.38
CA LEU A 169 3.82 -0.58 15.10
C LEU A 169 3.57 -1.94 14.47
N PHE A 170 3.14 -1.98 13.22
CA PHE A 170 2.98 -3.23 12.48
C PHE A 170 3.88 -3.21 11.27
N VAL A 171 4.48 -4.35 10.98
CA VAL A 171 5.19 -4.62 9.74
C VAL A 171 4.42 -5.72 9.02
N LEU A 172 4.04 -5.45 7.78
CA LEU A 172 3.49 -6.42 6.83
C LEU A 172 4.60 -6.76 5.84
N ASP A 173 4.85 -8.04 5.61
CA ASP A 173 5.84 -8.51 4.64
C ASP A 173 5.18 -9.52 3.70
N PHE A 174 5.22 -9.17 2.42
CA PHE A 174 4.59 -9.87 1.31
C PHE A 174 5.58 -10.71 0.49
N ASN A 175 6.82 -10.89 0.98
CA ASN A 175 7.83 -11.71 0.34
C ASN A 175 7.40 -13.18 0.26
N GLN A 176 7.04 -13.63 -0.94
CA GLN A 176 6.51 -14.97 -1.19
C GLN A 176 7.51 -16.10 -0.92
N LEU A 177 8.82 -15.81 -0.97
CA LEU A 177 9.84 -16.80 -0.58
C LEU A 177 9.85 -16.98 0.95
N ALA A 178 9.79 -15.88 1.69
CA ALA A 178 9.76 -15.90 3.15
C ALA A 178 8.47 -16.56 3.69
N ILE A 179 7.34 -16.28 3.06
CA ILE A 179 6.04 -16.91 3.34
C ILE A 179 6.12 -18.43 3.13
N ARG A 180 6.55 -18.89 1.94
CA ARG A 180 6.70 -20.32 1.64
C ARG A 180 7.65 -21.03 2.60
N LYS A 181 8.74 -20.37 2.99
CA LYS A 181 9.68 -20.89 3.98
C LYS A 181 9.02 -21.05 5.35
N ALA A 182 8.27 -20.03 5.81
CA ALA A 182 7.53 -20.08 7.06
C ALA A 182 6.44 -21.16 7.07
N GLU A 183 5.79 -21.43 5.93
CA GLU A 183 4.84 -22.54 5.78
C GLU A 183 5.52 -23.90 5.96
N LEU A 184 6.68 -24.09 5.32
CA LEU A 184 7.44 -25.35 5.37
C LEU A 184 8.04 -25.64 6.75
N GLU A 185 8.53 -24.60 7.44
CA GLU A 185 9.11 -24.73 8.78
C GLU A 185 8.05 -24.98 9.87
N GLY A 186 6.76 -24.90 9.52
CA GLY A 186 5.65 -24.92 10.47
C GLY A 186 5.63 -23.65 11.33
N ARG A 187 4.68 -23.54 12.28
CA ARG A 187 4.63 -22.43 13.25
C ARG A 187 5.84 -22.50 14.21
N SER A 188 7.03 -22.19 13.71
CA SER A 188 8.32 -22.31 14.38
C SER A 188 8.77 -20.94 14.87
N LYS A 189 8.92 -20.81 16.20
CA LYS A 189 9.67 -19.83 17.05
C LYS A 189 9.67 -18.33 16.73
N ASP A 190 9.28 -17.92 15.55
CA ASP A 190 9.39 -16.57 15.07
C ASP A 190 8.15 -15.76 15.48
N THR A 191 8.37 -14.49 15.75
CA THR A 191 7.33 -13.56 16.22
C THR A 191 6.34 -13.13 15.11
N TRP A 192 6.55 -13.65 13.90
CA TRP A 192 5.72 -13.40 12.73
C TRP A 192 4.47 -14.27 12.73
N GLN A 193 3.34 -13.64 12.46
CA GLN A 193 2.07 -14.30 12.22
C GLN A 193 1.84 -14.43 10.71
N LEU A 194 1.61 -15.64 10.25
CA LEU A 194 1.34 -15.93 8.85
C LEU A 194 -0.16 -15.80 8.56
N LEU A 195 -0.51 -15.01 7.54
CA LEU A 195 -1.86 -14.83 7.04
C LEU A 195 -1.91 -15.26 5.57
N THR A 196 -2.41 -16.46 5.32
CA THR A 196 -2.51 -17.05 3.97
C THR A 196 -3.95 -17.25 3.52
N ASN A 197 -4.91 -17.20 4.45
CA ASN A 197 -6.32 -17.31 4.12
C ASN A 197 -6.79 -16.07 3.34
N PRO A 198 -7.75 -16.23 2.41
CA PRO A 198 -8.41 -15.10 1.78
C PRO A 198 -8.97 -14.14 2.82
N THR A 199 -8.76 -12.84 2.57
CA THR A 199 -9.42 -11.76 3.30
C THR A 199 -10.75 -11.47 2.61
N ILE A 200 -11.83 -11.46 3.38
CA ILE A 200 -13.18 -11.19 2.88
C ILE A 200 -13.62 -9.84 3.45
N ILE A 201 -13.81 -8.86 2.57
CA ILE A 201 -14.41 -7.57 2.90
C ILE A 201 -15.92 -7.73 2.74
N ALA A 202 -16.55 -8.25 3.80
CA ALA A 202 -17.97 -8.57 3.77
C ALA A 202 -18.83 -7.29 3.70
N HIS A 203 -19.87 -7.34 2.87
CA HIS A 203 -20.91 -6.33 2.82
C HIS A 203 -21.71 -6.33 4.15
N ASN A 204 -21.50 -5.31 4.98
CA ASN A 204 -22.22 -5.06 6.22
C ASN A 204 -22.62 -3.57 6.33
N ALA A 205 -23.29 -3.16 7.40
CA ALA A 205 -23.75 -1.76 7.59
C ALA A 205 -22.62 -0.70 7.56
N TYR A 206 -21.36 -1.14 7.64
CA TYR A 206 -20.14 -0.33 7.55
C TYR A 206 -19.25 -0.78 6.38
N SER A 207 -19.81 -1.44 5.37
CA SER A 207 -19.10 -1.77 4.14
C SER A 207 -19.12 -0.59 3.19
N ILE A 208 -17.93 -0.19 2.76
CA ILE A 208 -17.73 0.83 1.74
C ILE A 208 -17.96 0.32 0.34
N PHE A 209 -17.84 -0.99 0.09
CA PHE A 209 -18.04 -1.59 -1.22
C PHE A 209 -19.47 -2.11 -1.33
N ALA A 210 -20.07 -1.91 -2.50
CA ALA A 210 -21.42 -2.35 -2.83
C ALA A 210 -21.56 -3.87 -2.79
N GLU A 211 -20.47 -4.58 -3.07
CA GLU A 211 -20.40 -6.04 -3.06
C GLU A 211 -19.35 -6.56 -2.07
N THR A 212 -19.44 -7.85 -1.76
CA THR A 212 -18.39 -8.51 -0.97
C THR A 212 -17.13 -8.64 -1.82
N VAL A 213 -16.03 -8.06 -1.35
CA VAL A 213 -14.73 -8.18 -2.03
C VAL A 213 -13.92 -9.28 -1.37
N GLU A 214 -13.73 -10.40 -2.08
CA GLU A 214 -12.83 -11.46 -1.67
C GLU A 214 -11.46 -11.29 -2.34
N THR A 215 -10.42 -11.53 -1.57
CA THR A 215 -9.05 -11.34 -2.01
C THR A 215 -8.09 -12.25 -1.26
N ALA A 216 -7.00 -12.68 -1.90
CA ALA A 216 -5.95 -13.43 -1.24
C ALA A 216 -4.57 -12.84 -1.56
N LEU A 217 -4.00 -12.10 -0.60
CA LEU A 217 -2.58 -11.75 -0.63
C LEU A 217 -1.88 -12.37 0.59
N PRO A 218 -1.25 -13.56 0.45
CA PRO A 218 -0.48 -14.15 1.52
C PRO A 218 0.57 -13.17 2.03
N LEU A 219 0.66 -13.04 3.35
CA LEU A 219 1.62 -12.18 4.02
C LEU A 219 2.03 -12.76 5.36
N ARG A 220 3.18 -12.32 5.86
CA ARG A 220 3.51 -12.45 7.28
C ARG A 220 3.46 -11.06 7.91
N PHE A 221 2.93 -10.96 9.12
CA PHE A 221 2.92 -9.70 9.85
C PHE A 221 3.49 -9.84 11.26
N ARG A 222 4.02 -8.73 11.77
CA ARG A 222 4.50 -8.62 13.14
C ARG A 222 3.99 -7.32 13.74
N ALA A 223 3.54 -7.41 14.98
CA ALA A 223 3.17 -6.26 15.79
C ALA A 223 4.24 -6.01 16.85
N HIS A 224 4.71 -4.77 16.96
CA HIS A 224 5.62 -4.30 17.98
C HIS A 224 4.92 -3.30 18.88
N GLU A 225 4.94 -3.56 20.17
CA GLU A 225 4.59 -2.55 21.17
C GLU A 225 5.76 -1.59 21.32
N VAL A 226 5.54 -0.34 20.92
CA VAL A 226 6.52 0.73 21.11
C VAL A 226 6.14 1.46 22.38
N LYS A 227 7.07 1.56 23.33
CA LYS A 227 6.89 2.40 24.52
C LYS A 227 7.02 3.86 24.10
N TRP A 228 5.91 4.57 24.08
CA TRP A 228 5.88 5.99 23.78
C TRP A 228 6.10 6.78 25.05
N ASP A 229 6.87 7.84 24.91
CA ASP A 229 6.92 8.88 25.91
C ASP A 229 5.65 9.72 25.73
N PRO A 230 4.86 9.98 26.79
CA PRO A 230 3.59 10.68 26.70
C PRO A 230 3.68 12.09 26.10
N ASP A 231 4.87 12.70 26.09
CA ASP A 231 5.10 14.03 25.50
C ASP A 231 5.38 13.97 23.98
N PHE A 232 5.31 12.78 23.38
CA PHE A 232 5.64 12.54 21.98
C PHE A 232 4.45 11.98 21.19
N ASP A 233 4.20 12.59 20.03
CA ASP A 233 3.21 12.12 19.08
C ASP A 233 3.92 11.42 17.91
N PRO A 234 3.63 10.14 17.61
CA PRO A 234 4.18 9.46 16.45
C PRO A 234 3.71 10.15 15.15
N LEU A 235 4.66 10.74 14.44
CA LEU A 235 4.38 11.46 13.20
C LEU A 235 4.34 10.49 12.01
N THR A 236 5.38 9.66 11.86
CA THR A 236 5.49 8.72 10.74
C THR A 236 6.43 7.56 11.07
N VAL A 237 6.36 6.52 10.25
CA VAL A 237 7.31 5.42 10.23
C VAL A 237 7.98 5.34 8.85
N MET A 238 9.25 4.97 8.85
CA MET A 238 10.00 4.57 7.66
C MET A 238 10.57 3.18 7.90
N ILE A 239 10.73 2.39 6.84
CA ILE A 239 11.27 1.04 6.88
C ILE A 239 12.43 0.92 5.88
N SER A 240 13.49 0.24 6.28
CA SER A 240 14.61 -0.20 5.45
C SER A 240 14.73 -1.73 5.52
N GLU A 241 15.79 -2.28 4.92
CA GLU A 241 16.12 -3.70 4.99
C GLU A 241 16.31 -4.20 6.42
N ASP A 242 16.97 -3.41 7.26
CA ASP A 242 17.49 -3.80 8.57
C ASP A 242 16.93 -2.98 9.74
N ALA A 243 16.16 -1.93 9.44
CA ALA A 243 15.67 -1.01 10.45
C ALA A 243 14.28 -0.46 10.16
N ILE A 244 13.63 -0.03 11.23
CA ILE A 244 12.46 0.82 11.23
C ILE A 244 12.84 2.13 11.89
N ILE A 245 12.61 3.25 11.20
CA ILE A 245 12.87 4.58 11.71
C ILE A 245 11.53 5.21 12.06
N LEU A 246 11.33 5.48 13.34
CA LEU A 246 10.18 6.21 13.85
C LEU A 246 10.53 7.70 13.90
N VAL A 247 9.64 8.53 13.38
CA VAL A 247 9.75 9.99 13.48
C VAL A 247 8.69 10.47 14.46
N GLU A 248 9.14 11.13 15.51
CA GLU A 248 8.31 11.58 16.62
C GLU A 248 8.32 13.11 16.65
N ARG A 249 7.19 13.72 17.00
CA ARG A 249 7.11 15.15 17.27
C ARG A 249 7.03 15.38 18.77
N THR A 250 7.91 16.20 19.30
CA THR A 250 7.83 16.65 20.70
C THR A 250 6.85 17.82 20.80
N THR A 251 5.84 17.69 21.66
CA THR A 251 5.02 18.82 22.09
C THR A 251 5.61 19.46 23.34
N PRO A 252 5.81 20.80 23.40
CA PRO A 252 5.40 21.84 22.44
C PRO A 252 6.46 22.23 21.39
N SER A 253 7.69 21.72 21.49
CA SER A 253 8.86 22.31 20.80
C SER A 253 8.90 22.12 19.28
N SER A 254 7.96 21.38 18.67
CA SER A 254 7.97 21.02 17.23
C SER A 254 9.27 20.35 16.75
N LEU A 255 10.16 20.01 17.68
CA LEU A 255 11.39 19.28 17.39
C LEU A 255 11.02 17.86 16.96
N ARG A 256 11.75 17.37 15.95
CA ARG A 256 11.63 16.02 15.45
C ARG A 256 12.67 15.15 16.14
N ARG A 257 12.22 14.04 16.73
CA ARG A 257 13.09 13.00 17.27
C ARG A 257 13.01 11.78 16.36
N TYR A 258 14.15 11.12 16.16
CA TYR A 258 14.25 9.89 15.39
C TYR A 258 14.58 8.74 16.33
N ARG A 259 13.84 7.64 16.22
CA ARG A 259 14.12 6.39 16.94
C ARG A 259 14.33 5.29 15.91
N ILE A 260 15.42 4.55 16.04
CA ILE A 260 15.74 3.45 15.13
C ILE A 260 15.52 2.14 15.88
N LEU A 261 14.71 1.26 15.30
CA LEU A 261 14.51 -0.11 15.74
C LEU A 261 15.18 -1.03 14.73
N THR A 262 16.13 -1.85 15.14
CA THR A 262 16.81 -2.82 14.26
C THR A 262 16.20 -4.22 14.43
N PHE A 263 16.19 -5.00 13.35
CA PHE A 263 15.66 -6.37 13.33
C PHE A 263 16.65 -7.42 13.82
#